data_AF-A0A7N2L170-F1
#
_entry.id   AF-A0A7N2L170-F1
#
_cell.length_a   1.000
_cell.length_b   1.000
_cell.length_c   1.000
_cell.angle_alpha   90.00
_cell.angle_beta   90.00
_cell.angle_gamma   90.00
#
_symmetry.space_group_name_H-M   'P 1'
#
loop_
_entity.id
_entity.type
_entity.pdbx_description
1 polymer ?
#
loop_
_entity_poly.entity_id
_entity_poly.type
_entity_poly.pdbx_seq_one_letter_code
_entity_poly.pdbx_strand_id
1 'polypeptide(L)'
;MARFTSFPAMVVVVLLASAIGVLLPKVASDIFEESIAPAPEYDGSYVEERPAFIEDGEYEANFLDNCKKKLTDNCGTSIFTTIFLKDEVITPDCCHQLVKIGLACHNGLVKHIISIPEFKANQSITLPRSVKIWNKCKLVTEFFSPSHSP
;
A
#
# COMPACT_ATOMS: atom_id res chain seq x y z
N MET A 1 -21.42 -25.23 43.55
CA MET A 1 -20.97 -23.94 44.12
C MET A 1 -20.52 -23.03 42.99
N ALA A 2 -20.70 -21.71 43.13
CA ALA A 2 -20.18 -20.61 42.30
C ALA A 2 -20.23 -20.71 40.75
N ARG A 3 -21.15 -19.95 40.14
CA ARG A 3 -20.97 -19.31 38.83
C ARG A 3 -20.58 -17.85 39.07
N PHE A 4 -19.43 -17.37 38.58
CA PHE A 4 -19.15 -15.94 38.47
C PHE A 4 -18.23 -15.63 37.26
N THR A 5 -18.89 -15.28 36.15
CA THR A 5 -18.64 -14.07 35.36
C THR A 5 -17.24 -13.41 35.45
N SER A 6 -16.39 -13.63 34.44
CA SER A 6 -15.10 -12.93 34.26
C SER A 6 -15.21 -11.55 33.57
N PHE A 7 -16.42 -11.16 33.14
CA PHE A 7 -16.65 -9.93 32.39
C PHE A 7 -16.76 -8.59 33.17
N PRO A 8 -17.04 -8.52 34.50
CA PRO A 8 -17.16 -7.21 35.18
C PRO A 8 -15.81 -6.62 35.61
N ALA A 9 -14.76 -7.44 35.80
CA ALA A 9 -13.48 -6.97 36.35
C ALA A 9 -12.71 -6.04 35.41
N MET A 10 -12.71 -6.33 34.09
CA MET A 10 -12.02 -5.51 33.09
C MET A 10 -12.66 -4.12 32.94
N VAL A 11 -13.98 -4.00 33.10
CA VAL A 11 -14.71 -2.73 32.95
C VAL A 11 -14.35 -1.75 34.08
N VAL A 12 -14.10 -2.25 35.29
CA VAL A 12 -13.73 -1.41 36.45
C VAL A 12 -12.34 -0.78 36.27
N VAL A 13 -11.39 -1.48 35.64
CA VAL A 13 -10.02 -0.97 35.42
C VAL A 13 -10.00 0.21 34.45
N VAL A 14 -10.88 0.22 33.44
CA VAL A 14 -10.95 1.28 32.42
C VAL A 14 -11.52 2.61 32.98
N LEU A 15 -12.32 2.56 34.05
CA LEU A 15 -13.04 3.73 34.57
C LEU A 15 -12.26 4.54 35.63
N LEU A 16 -11.13 4.05 36.13
CA LEU A 16 -10.36 4.67 37.22
C LEU A 16 -9.15 5.51 36.76
N ALA A 17 -8.91 5.64 35.45
CA ALA A 17 -7.82 6.46 34.90
C ALA A 17 -8.19 7.94 34.67
N SER A 18 -9.36 8.38 35.16
CA SER A 18 -9.86 9.74 34.99
C SER A 18 -9.48 10.65 36.17
N ALA A 19 -8.96 11.84 35.86
CA ALA A 19 -8.70 12.98 36.76
C ALA A 19 -7.40 12.97 37.60
N ILE A 20 -6.29 13.40 36.98
CA ILE A 20 -5.38 14.37 37.61
C ILE A 20 -5.28 15.58 36.67
N GLY A 21 -5.93 16.68 37.05
CA GLY A 21 -5.79 17.97 36.37
C GLY A 21 -4.74 18.83 37.07
N VAL A 22 -3.81 19.41 36.31
CA VAL A 22 -2.83 20.40 36.81
C VAL A 22 -2.78 21.62 35.91
N LEU A 23 -2.77 22.80 36.55
CA LEU A 23 -2.71 24.16 36.00
C LEU A 23 -1.24 24.55 35.69
N LEU A 24 -0.85 25.39 34.72
CA LEU A 24 -1.47 26.25 33.70
C LEU A 24 -0.34 26.51 32.62
N PRO A 25 -0.43 27.37 31.57
CA PRO A 25 -1.43 28.40 31.26
C PRO A 25 -2.09 28.31 29.87
N LYS A 26 -3.25 28.98 29.74
CA LYS A 26 -3.76 29.44 28.44
C LYS A 26 -2.82 30.53 27.93
N VAL A 27 -2.24 30.38 26.74
CA VAL A 27 -1.78 31.57 26.00
C VAL A 27 -3.01 32.28 25.46
N ALA A 28 -3.06 33.60 25.64
CA ALA A 28 -4.21 34.39 25.24
C ALA A 28 -4.29 34.51 23.71
N SER A 29 -5.51 34.63 23.21
CA SER A 29 -5.79 35.02 21.83
C SER A 29 -5.55 36.52 21.66
N ASP A 30 -4.45 36.92 21.05
CA ASP A 30 -4.32 38.27 20.53
C ASP A 30 -4.99 38.37 19.16
N ILE A 31 -6.03 39.19 19.12
CA ILE A 31 -6.67 39.68 17.91
C ILE A 31 -5.65 40.55 17.19
N PHE A 32 -5.09 40.07 16.08
CA PHE A 32 -4.53 41.00 15.11
C PHE A 32 -5.64 41.46 14.17
N GLU A 33 -5.89 42.75 14.29
CA GLU A 33 -6.85 43.50 13.49
C GLU A 33 -6.57 43.38 12.00
N GLU A 34 -7.66 43.52 11.24
CA GLU A 34 -7.74 43.41 9.80
C GLU A 34 -6.64 44.18 9.05
N SER A 35 -5.83 43.46 8.26
CA SER A 35 -5.15 44.02 7.10
C SER A 35 -5.50 43.20 5.87
N ILE A 36 -6.72 43.41 5.36
CA ILE A 36 -7.05 43.02 3.99
C ILE A 36 -6.20 43.90 3.07
N ALA A 37 -5.03 43.41 2.70
CA ALA A 37 -4.38 43.85 1.49
C ALA A 37 -5.37 43.60 0.33
N PRO A 38 -5.61 44.57 -0.57
CA PRO A 38 -6.42 44.32 -1.75
C PRO A 38 -5.88 43.10 -2.47
N ALA A 39 -6.76 42.13 -2.77
CA ALA A 39 -6.40 41.11 -3.74
C ALA A 39 -5.99 41.83 -5.03
N PRO A 40 -4.85 41.49 -5.66
CA PRO A 40 -4.54 42.06 -6.96
C PRO A 40 -5.70 41.76 -7.89
N GLU A 41 -6.12 42.75 -8.68
CA GLU A 41 -7.08 42.50 -9.76
C GLU A 41 -6.46 41.44 -10.67
N TYR A 42 -7.01 40.23 -10.59
CA TYR A 42 -6.57 39.10 -11.39
C TYR A 42 -7.08 39.32 -12.81
N ASP A 43 -6.31 40.11 -13.57
CA ASP A 43 -6.50 40.25 -15.01
C ASP A 43 -6.44 38.85 -15.63
N GLY A 44 -7.56 38.40 -16.17
CA GLY A 44 -7.77 37.03 -16.66
C GLY A 44 -7.06 36.73 -17.97
N SER A 45 -5.88 37.33 -18.20
CA SER A 45 -5.09 37.26 -19.42
C SER A 45 -4.03 36.16 -19.41
N TYR A 46 -3.77 35.51 -18.27
CA TYR A 46 -3.06 34.22 -18.25
C TYR A 46 -3.97 33.11 -18.76
N VAL A 47 -4.07 33.02 -20.09
CA VAL A 47 -4.39 31.78 -20.78
C VAL A 47 -3.21 30.84 -20.53
N GLU A 48 -3.25 30.09 -19.42
CA GLU A 48 -2.38 28.93 -19.28
C GLU A 48 -2.76 27.97 -20.41
N GLU A 49 -1.90 27.90 -21.43
CA GLU A 49 -2.06 27.09 -22.61
C GLU A 49 -1.85 25.62 -22.22
N ARG A 50 -2.87 25.08 -21.55
CA ARG A 50 -2.90 23.74 -20.96
C ARG A 50 -2.49 22.73 -22.03
N PRO A 51 -1.34 22.04 -21.87
CA PRO A 51 -0.99 20.94 -22.75
C PRO A 51 -2.14 19.93 -22.78
N ALA A 52 -2.41 19.37 -23.97
CA ALA A 52 -3.61 18.57 -24.19
C ALA A 52 -3.76 17.44 -23.15
N PHE A 53 -4.98 17.22 -22.66
CA PHE A 53 -5.32 16.19 -21.68
C PHE A 53 -5.01 14.77 -22.18
N ILE A 54 -3.80 14.31 -21.90
CA ILE A 54 -3.36 12.91 -21.78
C ILE A 54 -2.33 12.92 -20.63
N GLU A 55 -2.33 11.92 -19.74
CA GLU A 55 -1.08 11.27 -19.25
C GLU A 55 -1.29 10.30 -18.06
N ASP A 56 -2.40 10.33 -17.31
CA ASP A 56 -2.56 9.42 -16.16
C ASP A 56 -2.70 7.94 -16.59
N GLY A 57 -3.63 7.64 -17.49
CA GLY A 57 -3.87 6.28 -18.00
C GLY A 57 -2.74 5.74 -18.88
N GLU A 58 -2.10 6.60 -19.68
CA GLU A 58 -0.99 6.19 -20.55
C GLU A 58 0.28 5.88 -19.72
N TYR A 59 0.59 6.71 -18.71
CA TYR A 59 1.69 6.46 -17.79
C TYR A 59 1.50 5.15 -17.01
N GLU A 60 0.29 4.88 -16.48
CA GLU A 60 0.01 3.63 -15.77
C GLU A 60 0.13 2.41 -16.70
N ALA A 61 -0.37 2.48 -17.94
CA ALA A 61 -0.23 1.41 -18.93
C ALA A 61 1.26 1.13 -19.27
N ASN A 62 2.03 2.18 -19.54
CA ASN A 62 3.47 2.09 -19.85
C ASN A 62 4.29 1.56 -18.66
N PHE A 63 3.98 1.98 -17.44
CA PHE A 63 4.60 1.46 -16.23
C PHE A 63 4.35 -0.06 -16.07
N LEU A 64 3.09 -0.49 -16.15
CA LEU A 64 2.72 -1.90 -15.98
C LEU A 64 3.32 -2.78 -17.08
N ASP A 65 3.40 -2.28 -18.31
CA ASP A 65 4.01 -3.00 -19.42
C ASP A 65 5.52 -3.22 -19.25
N ASN A 66 6.23 -2.17 -18.82
CA ASN A 66 7.64 -2.26 -18.43
C ASN A 66 7.88 -3.20 -17.22
N CYS A 67 6.89 -3.39 -16.36
CA CYS A 67 6.94 -4.37 -15.28
C CYS A 67 6.75 -5.81 -15.79
N LYS A 68 5.76 -6.06 -16.67
CA LYS A 68 5.50 -7.37 -17.29
C LYS A 68 6.73 -7.89 -18.04
N LYS A 69 7.34 -7.05 -18.89
CA LYS A 69 8.51 -7.37 -19.73
C LYS A 69 9.77 -7.83 -18.97
N LYS A 70 9.83 -7.65 -17.65
CA LYS A 70 10.96 -8.09 -16.81
C LYS A 70 10.81 -9.52 -16.27
N LEU A 71 9.65 -10.15 -16.47
CA LEU A 71 9.41 -11.57 -16.17
C LEU A 71 9.49 -12.39 -17.46
N THR A 72 9.96 -13.63 -17.37
CA THR A 72 9.71 -14.62 -18.43
C THR A 72 8.26 -15.09 -18.37
N ASP A 73 7.67 -15.46 -19.51
CA ASP A 73 6.26 -15.91 -19.60
C ASP A 73 5.93 -17.03 -18.61
N ASN A 74 6.86 -17.99 -18.43
CA ASN A 74 6.74 -19.06 -17.45
C ASN A 74 6.64 -18.53 -16.01
N CYS A 75 7.52 -17.61 -15.62
CA CYS A 75 7.49 -17.04 -14.27
C CYS A 75 6.29 -16.12 -14.07
N GLY A 76 5.92 -15.30 -15.06
CA GLY A 76 4.69 -14.51 -15.03
C GLY A 76 3.45 -15.36 -14.83
N THR A 77 3.33 -16.45 -15.59
CA THR A 77 2.23 -17.44 -15.46
C THR A 77 2.22 -18.14 -14.11
N SER A 78 3.38 -18.56 -13.60
CA SER A 78 3.51 -19.21 -12.29
C SER A 78 3.12 -18.26 -11.15
N ILE A 79 3.62 -17.02 -11.16
CA ILE A 79 3.32 -15.99 -10.16
C ILE A 79 1.83 -15.63 -10.19
N PHE A 80 1.27 -15.41 -11.38
CA PHE A 80 -0.15 -15.13 -11.56
C PHE A 80 -1.03 -16.26 -11.02
N THR A 81 -0.78 -17.50 -11.46
CA THR A 81 -1.51 -18.70 -11.05
C THR A 81 -1.45 -18.86 -9.53
N THR A 82 -0.27 -18.69 -8.95
CA THR A 82 -0.05 -18.80 -7.51
C THR A 82 -0.92 -17.79 -6.75
N ILE A 83 -0.88 -16.52 -7.14
CA ILE A 83 -1.55 -15.43 -6.41
C ILE A 83 -3.08 -15.47 -6.62
N PHE A 84 -3.53 -15.62 -7.86
CA PHE A 84 -4.92 -15.38 -8.24
C PHE A 84 -5.79 -16.63 -8.35
N LEU A 85 -5.20 -17.80 -8.62
CA LEU A 85 -5.95 -19.04 -8.86
C LEU A 85 -5.80 -20.03 -7.69
N LYS A 86 -4.59 -20.44 -7.35
CA LYS A 86 -4.30 -21.53 -6.38
C LYS A 86 -2.94 -21.33 -5.71
N ASP A 87 -2.84 -21.51 -4.39
CA ASP A 87 -1.61 -21.27 -3.62
C ASP A 87 -0.56 -22.37 -3.87
N GLU A 88 0.24 -22.20 -4.93
CA GLU A 88 1.24 -23.17 -5.40
C GLU A 88 2.69 -22.78 -5.05
N VAL A 89 3.61 -23.70 -5.32
CA VAL A 89 5.05 -23.51 -5.06
C VAL A 89 5.70 -22.80 -6.25
N ILE A 90 6.07 -21.53 -6.06
CA ILE A 90 6.97 -20.80 -6.96
C ILE A 90 8.41 -21.33 -6.82
N THR A 91 9.09 -21.52 -7.94
CA THR A 91 10.50 -21.96 -8.01
C THR A 91 11.47 -20.87 -7.55
N PRO A 92 12.71 -21.22 -7.13
CA PRO A 92 13.72 -20.23 -6.79
C PRO A 92 13.96 -19.21 -7.90
N ASP A 93 14.12 -19.66 -9.16
CA ASP A 93 14.36 -18.77 -10.31
C ASP A 93 13.26 -17.74 -10.52
N CYS A 94 11.99 -18.16 -10.40
CA CYS A 94 10.86 -17.24 -10.51
C CYS A 94 10.74 -16.32 -9.29
N CYS A 95 11.18 -16.74 -8.10
CA CYS A 95 11.36 -15.84 -6.97
C CYS A 95 12.47 -14.81 -7.20
N HIS A 96 13.62 -15.21 -7.78
CA HIS A 96 14.68 -14.26 -8.16
C HIS A 96 14.18 -13.24 -9.20
N GLN A 97 13.43 -13.67 -10.21
CA GLN A 97 12.80 -12.75 -11.17
C GLN A 97 11.80 -11.80 -10.49
N LEU A 98 10.90 -12.33 -9.64
CA LEU A 98 9.91 -11.52 -8.93
C LEU A 98 10.55 -10.45 -8.05
N VAL A 99 11.58 -10.78 -7.27
CA VAL A 99 12.29 -9.78 -6.45
C VAL A 99 13.00 -8.76 -7.35
N LYS A 100 13.60 -9.21 -8.47
CA LYS A 100 14.32 -8.37 -9.44
C LYS A 100 13.42 -7.37 -10.19
N ILE A 101 12.14 -7.64 -10.43
CA ILE A 101 11.24 -6.63 -11.04
C ILE A 101 10.94 -5.47 -10.07
N GLY A 102 11.08 -5.70 -8.77
CA GLY A 102 10.90 -4.71 -7.71
C GLY A 102 9.47 -4.66 -7.15
N LEU A 103 9.36 -4.27 -5.87
CA LEU A 103 8.09 -4.26 -5.13
C LEU A 103 7.03 -3.34 -5.78
N ALA A 104 7.44 -2.21 -6.35
CA ALA A 104 6.55 -1.31 -7.07
C ALA A 104 5.89 -2.01 -8.28
N CYS A 105 6.66 -2.78 -9.05
CA CYS A 105 6.13 -3.56 -10.16
C CYS A 105 5.20 -4.68 -9.70
N HIS A 106 5.58 -5.44 -8.67
CA HIS A 106 4.71 -6.47 -8.09
C HIS A 106 3.36 -5.89 -7.63
N ASN A 107 3.41 -4.84 -6.81
CA ASN A 107 2.21 -4.19 -6.29
C ASN A 107 1.35 -3.57 -7.39
N GLY A 108 1.97 -2.94 -8.40
CA GLY A 108 1.27 -2.38 -9.55
C GLY A 108 0.53 -3.44 -10.36
N LEU A 109 1.21 -4.54 -10.71
CA LEU A 109 0.61 -5.65 -11.44
C LEU A 109 -0.53 -6.31 -10.65
N VAL A 110 -0.33 -6.53 -9.34
CA VAL A 110 -1.38 -7.07 -8.47
C VAL A 110 -2.59 -6.13 -8.38
N LYS A 111 -2.36 -4.82 -8.19
CA LYS A 111 -3.41 -3.79 -8.14
C LYS A 111 -4.20 -3.72 -9.46
N HIS A 112 -3.51 -3.80 -10.59
CA HIS A 112 -4.13 -3.85 -11.92
C HIS A 112 -4.99 -5.11 -12.09
N ILE A 113 -4.51 -6.28 -11.69
CA ILE A 113 -5.29 -7.52 -11.82
C ILE A 113 -6.54 -7.48 -10.92
N ILE A 114 -6.49 -6.96 -9.69
CA ILE A 114 -7.69 -6.86 -8.84
C ILE A 114 -8.67 -5.74 -9.25
N SER A 115 -8.30 -4.83 -10.16
CA SER A 115 -9.26 -3.86 -10.71
C SER A 115 -10.18 -4.48 -11.76
N ILE A 116 -9.71 -5.56 -12.42
CA ILE A 116 -10.47 -6.39 -13.35
C ILE A 116 -11.60 -7.11 -12.58
N PRO A 117 -12.87 -7.01 -13.00
CA PRO A 117 -14.03 -7.50 -12.24
C PRO A 117 -13.95 -8.96 -11.78
N GLU A 118 -13.41 -9.83 -12.65
CA GLU A 118 -13.26 -11.27 -12.45
C GLU A 118 -12.37 -11.62 -11.24
N PHE A 119 -11.38 -10.79 -10.93
CA PHE A 119 -10.46 -11.01 -9.80
C PHE A 119 -10.82 -10.16 -8.57
N LYS A 120 -11.53 -9.05 -8.77
CA LYS A 120 -11.95 -8.13 -7.70
C LYS A 120 -12.74 -8.83 -6.58
N ALA A 121 -13.62 -9.77 -6.93
CA ALA A 121 -14.41 -10.53 -5.97
C ALA A 121 -13.55 -11.33 -4.96
N ASN A 122 -12.36 -11.75 -5.38
CA ASN A 122 -11.43 -12.56 -4.58
C ASN A 122 -10.29 -11.75 -3.93
N GLN A 123 -10.34 -10.41 -3.99
CA GLN A 123 -9.32 -9.50 -3.47
C GLN A 123 -8.91 -9.82 -2.01
N SER A 124 -9.87 -10.19 -1.15
CA SER A 124 -9.64 -10.54 0.26
C SER A 124 -8.75 -11.77 0.46
N ILE A 125 -8.63 -12.63 -0.57
CA ILE A 125 -7.79 -13.82 -0.58
C ILE A 125 -6.49 -13.55 -1.34
N THR A 126 -6.56 -12.87 -2.49
CA THR A 126 -5.43 -12.68 -3.40
C THR A 126 -4.43 -11.63 -2.91
N LEU A 127 -4.87 -10.56 -2.22
CA LEU A 127 -3.96 -9.57 -1.62
C LEU A 127 -3.08 -10.15 -0.50
N PRO A 128 -3.61 -10.86 0.52
CA PRO A 128 -2.76 -11.52 1.52
C PRO A 128 -1.81 -12.55 0.88
N ARG A 129 -2.25 -13.24 -0.17
CA ARG A 129 -1.42 -14.22 -0.88
C ARG A 129 -0.28 -13.54 -1.66
N SER A 130 -0.52 -12.41 -2.32
CA SER A 130 0.53 -11.67 -3.03
C SER A 130 1.63 -11.16 -2.08
N VAL A 131 1.27 -10.75 -0.87
CA VAL A 131 2.22 -10.35 0.20
C VAL A 131 3.00 -11.56 0.73
N LYS A 132 2.32 -12.69 1.00
CA LYS A 132 2.94 -13.97 1.40
C LYS A 132 4.00 -14.40 0.39
N ILE A 133 3.66 -14.39 -0.90
CA ILE A 133 4.54 -14.79 -1.99
C ILE A 133 5.73 -13.85 -2.13
N TRP A 134 5.52 -12.53 -2.09
CA TRP A 134 6.61 -11.55 -2.12
C TRP A 134 7.63 -11.80 -1.00
N ASN A 135 7.15 -11.95 0.23
CA ASN A 135 8.02 -12.17 1.40
C ASN A 135 8.75 -13.52 1.33
N LYS A 136 8.08 -14.60 0.89
CA LYS A 136 8.73 -15.90 0.63
C LYS A 136 9.86 -15.74 -0.39
N CYS A 137 9.62 -15.04 -1.48
CA CYS A 137 10.63 -14.87 -2.53
C CYS A 137 11.82 -14.01 -2.11
N LYS A 138 11.62 -12.96 -1.29
CA LYS A 138 12.75 -12.22 -0.69
C LYS A 138 13.67 -13.13 0.11
N LEU A 139 13.11 -13.94 1.02
CA LEU A 139 13.90 -14.89 1.83
C LEU A 139 14.69 -15.86 0.95
N VAL A 140 14.06 -16.41 -0.10
CA VAL A 140 14.74 -17.27 -1.08
C VAL A 140 15.94 -16.53 -1.71
N THR A 141 15.78 -15.28 -2.15
CA THR A 141 16.89 -14.51 -2.73
C THR A 141 17.99 -14.14 -1.73
N GLU A 142 17.67 -14.03 -0.44
CA GLU A 142 18.64 -13.80 0.63
C GLU A 142 19.48 -15.08 0.91
N PHE A 143 18.84 -16.26 0.98
CA PHE A 143 19.52 -17.54 1.19
C PHE A 143 20.43 -17.96 0.03
N PHE A 144 20.04 -17.68 -1.22
CA PHE A 144 20.84 -17.99 -2.41
C PHE A 144 21.76 -16.82 -2.86
N SER A 145 21.93 -15.78 -2.02
CA SER A 145 22.92 -14.73 -2.29
C SER A 145 24.36 -15.26 -2.06
N PRO A 146 25.35 -14.85 -2.87
CA PRO A 146 26.70 -15.43 -2.82
C PRO A 146 27.43 -15.24 -1.48
N SER A 147 26.97 -14.31 -0.63
CA SER A 147 27.44 -14.11 0.75
C SER A 147 27.10 -15.25 1.72
N HIS A 148 26.17 -16.15 1.35
CA HIS A 148 25.75 -17.32 2.14
C HIS A 148 26.13 -18.65 1.49
N SER A 149 27.11 -18.66 0.57
CA SER A 149 27.71 -19.89 0.08
C SER A 149 28.40 -20.64 1.25
N PRO A 150 28.18 -21.96 1.42
CA PRO A 150 28.84 -22.77 2.44
C PRO A 150 30.33 -23.04 2.13
#